data_AF-A0A2P4YQH0-F1
#
_entry.id   AF-A0A2P4YQH0-F1
#
_cell.length_a   1.000
_cell.length_b   1.000
_cell.length_c   1.000
_cell.angle_alpha   90.00
_cell.angle_beta   90.00
_cell.angle_gamma   90.00
#
_symmetry.space_group_name_H-M   'P 1'
#
loop_
_entity.id
_entity.type
_entity.pdbx_description
1 polymer ?
#
loop_
_entity_poly.entity_id
_entity_poly.type
_entity_poly.pdbx_seq_one_letter_code
_entity_poly.pdbx_strand_id
1 'polypeptide(L)'
;MLSWPSIKLNLRLFRWDRALDLAIKHTTDAGTHVDTVLAYRERFLAANKLQETDKKFLQYSKQVAIDWETISKKKELEREKEQQSSSSSRRK
;
A
#
# COMPACT_ATOMS: atom_id res chain seq x y z
N MET A 1 7.17 -11.02 -9.58
CA MET A 1 7.73 -9.93 -10.42
C MET A 1 7.08 -8.62 -9.95
N LEU A 2 7.91 -7.69 -9.46
CA LEU A 2 7.65 -6.42 -8.75
C LEU A 2 6.22 -5.82 -8.76
N SER A 3 5.46 -6.00 -7.68
CA SER A 3 4.08 -5.46 -7.52
C SER A 3 3.99 -4.17 -6.69
N TRP A 4 4.96 -3.88 -5.82
CA TRP A 4 4.96 -2.70 -4.96
C TRP A 4 5.07 -1.36 -5.70
N PRO A 5 5.86 -1.22 -6.80
CA PRO A 5 5.90 0.02 -7.58
C PRO A 5 4.54 0.41 -8.14
N SER A 6 3.71 -0.57 -8.53
CA SER A 6 2.38 -0.33 -9.06
C SER A 6 1.41 0.19 -8.00
N ILE A 7 1.43 -0.38 -6.79
CA ILE A 7 0.56 0.08 -5.68
C ILE A 7 1.00 1.49 -5.24
N LYS A 8 2.31 1.71 -5.10
CA LYS A 8 2.88 3.02 -4.74
C LYS A 8 2.60 4.08 -5.80
N LEU A 9 2.69 3.75 -7.08
CA LEU A 9 2.35 4.66 -8.17
C LEU A 9 0.86 5.04 -8.11
N ASN A 10 -0.03 4.07 -7.92
CA ASN A 10 -1.47 4.34 -7.80
C ASN A 10 -1.78 5.18 -6.55
N LEU A 11 -1.11 4.95 -5.42
CA LEU A 11 -1.22 5.80 -4.23
C LEU A 11 -0.80 7.25 -4.51
N ARG A 12 0.32 7.48 -5.22
CA ARG A 12 0.79 8.83 -5.60
C ARG A 12 -0.13 9.52 -6.62
N LEU A 13 -0.77 8.74 -7.49
CA LEU A 13 -1.74 9.22 -8.46
C LEU A 13 -3.16 9.37 -7.88
N PHE A 14 -3.33 9.16 -6.57
CA PHE A 14 -4.64 9.17 -5.89
C PHE A 14 -5.67 8.19 -6.50
N ARG A 15 -5.19 7.13 -7.16
CA ARG A 15 -6.00 6.06 -7.74
C ARG A 15 -6.27 4.97 -6.71
N TRP A 16 -7.01 5.33 -5.68
CA TRP A 16 -7.25 4.48 -4.51
C TRP A 16 -7.95 3.15 -4.84
N ASP A 17 -8.98 3.14 -5.68
CA ASP A 17 -9.72 1.92 -6.05
C ASP A 17 -8.83 0.90 -6.78
N ARG A 18 -8.02 1.38 -7.73
CA ARG A 18 -7.00 0.58 -8.43
C ARG A 18 -5.91 0.08 -7.49
N ALA A 19 -5.46 0.92 -6.56
CA ALA A 19 -4.47 0.53 -5.56
C ALA A 19 -5.00 -0.59 -4.65
N LEU A 20 -6.26 -0.50 -4.23
CA LEU A 20 -6.93 -1.49 -3.40
C LEU A 20 -7.12 -2.81 -4.16
N ASP A 21 -7.63 -2.76 -5.39
CA ASP A 21 -7.81 -3.95 -6.23
C ASP A 21 -6.48 -4.67 -6.49
N LEU A 22 -5.42 -3.93 -6.80
CA LEU A 22 -4.07 -4.49 -6.94
C LEU A 22 -3.56 -5.08 -5.63
N ALA A 23 -3.80 -4.43 -4.49
CA ALA A 23 -3.39 -4.92 -3.19
C ALA A 23 -4.14 -6.20 -2.76
N ILE A 24 -5.40 -6.36 -3.17
CA ILE A 24 -6.20 -7.57 -2.94
C ILE A 24 -5.73 -8.71 -3.87
N LYS A 25 -5.53 -8.41 -5.16
CA LYS A 25 -5.16 -9.40 -6.17
C LYS A 25 -3.72 -9.89 -6.04
N HIS A 26 -2.83 -9.04 -5.57
CA HIS A 26 -1.41 -9.34 -5.48
C HIS A 26 -0.98 -9.40 -4.01
N THR A 27 -1.24 -10.55 -3.38
CA THR A 27 -0.65 -10.93 -2.10
C THR A 27 0.82 -11.30 -2.32
N THR A 28 1.73 -10.64 -1.62
CA THR A 28 3.17 -10.97 -1.65
C THR A 28 3.52 -11.86 -0.45
N ASP A 29 4.74 -12.42 -0.41
CA ASP A 29 5.27 -13.14 0.76
C ASP A 29 5.22 -12.31 2.07
N ALA A 30 5.24 -10.98 1.96
CA ALA A 30 5.11 -10.07 3.12
C ALA A 30 3.64 -9.84 3.55
N GLY A 31 2.69 -10.55 2.93
CA GLY A 31 1.26 -10.44 3.16
C GLY A 31 0.56 -9.47 2.21
N THR A 32 -0.71 -9.23 2.49
CA THR A 32 -1.56 -8.35 1.69
C THR A 32 -1.25 -6.89 2.00
N HIS A 33 -1.10 -6.04 0.97
CA HIS A 33 -0.87 -4.59 1.13
C HIS A 33 -2.15 -3.76 1.31
N VAL A 34 -3.29 -4.42 1.52
CA VAL A 34 -4.59 -3.76 1.72
C VAL A 34 -4.56 -2.88 2.96
N ASP A 35 -3.95 -3.37 4.03
CA ASP A 35 -3.68 -2.63 5.27
C ASP A 35 -3.00 -1.28 5.00
N THR A 36 -1.99 -1.28 4.14
CA THR A 36 -1.18 -0.11 3.78
C THR A 36 -1.99 0.90 2.99
N VAL A 37 -2.81 0.43 2.03
CA VAL A 37 -3.67 1.31 1.23
C VAL A 37 -4.75 1.95 2.11
N LEU A 38 -5.36 1.18 3.01
CA LEU A 38 -6.36 1.69 3.96
C LEU A 38 -5.75 2.73 4.91
N ALA A 39 -4.60 2.43 5.52
CA ALA A 39 -3.91 3.33 6.44
C ALA A 39 -3.54 4.66 5.79
N TYR A 40 -3.01 4.61 4.56
CA TYR A 40 -2.67 5.82 3.80
C TYR A 40 -3.91 6.65 3.46
N ARG A 41 -5.03 5.99 3.15
CA ARG A 41 -6.27 6.69 2.84
C ARG A 41 -6.88 7.33 4.08
N GLU A 42 -6.90 6.63 5.22
CA GLU A 42 -7.35 7.17 6.49
C GLU A 42 -6.52 8.40 6.90
N ARG A 43 -5.19 8.31 6.78
CA ARG A 43 -4.30 9.45 7.05
C ARG A 43 -4.53 10.62 6.10
N PHE A 44 -4.77 10.35 4.82
CA PHE A 44 -5.10 11.38 3.84
C PHE A 44 -6.43 12.07 4.19
N LEU A 45 -7.46 11.31 4.52
CA LEU A 45 -8.76 11.84 4.93
C LEU A 45 -8.66 12.66 6.21
N ALA A 46 -7.98 12.14 7.24
CA ALA A 46 -7.74 12.86 8.49
C ALA A 46 -7.01 14.19 8.27
N ALA A 47 -5.97 14.20 7.41
CA ALA A 47 -5.24 15.43 7.06
C ALA A 47 -6.12 16.46 6.33
N ASN A 48 -7.08 16.00 5.52
CA ASN A 48 -8.02 16.86 4.80
C ASN A 48 -9.32 17.13 5.59
N LYS A 49 -9.45 16.60 6.82
CA LYS A 49 -10.68 16.61 7.63
C LYS A 49 -11.91 16.07 6.88
N LEU A 50 -11.67 15.11 5.98
CA LEU A 50 -12.69 14.40 5.23
C LEU A 50 -13.00 13.07 5.91
N GLN A 51 -14.17 12.51 5.61
CA GLN A 51 -14.56 11.17 6.06
C GLN A 51 -14.59 10.21 4.88
N GLU A 52 -14.38 8.93 5.18
CA GLU A 52 -14.42 7.88 4.17
C GLU A 52 -15.86 7.67 3.71
N THR A 53 -16.14 7.99 2.45
CA THR A 53 -17.47 7.84 1.84
C THR A 53 -17.59 6.56 1.02
N ASP A 54 -16.47 5.92 0.70
CA ASP A 54 -16.43 4.75 -0.14
C ASP A 54 -16.83 3.48 0.62
N LYS A 55 -17.88 2.78 0.14
CA LYS A 55 -18.42 1.57 0.78
C LYS A 55 -17.38 0.45 0.87
N LYS A 56 -16.55 0.28 -0.18
CA LYS A 56 -15.49 -0.75 -0.20
C LYS A 56 -14.49 -0.50 0.93
N PHE A 57 -14.00 0.73 1.05
CA PHE A 57 -13.00 1.11 2.05
C PHE A 57 -13.55 0.98 3.47
N LEU A 58 -14.79 1.37 3.71
CA LEU A 58 -15.48 1.16 4.99
C LEU A 58 -15.62 -0.32 5.34
N GLN A 59 -15.95 -1.17 4.38
CA GLN A 59 -16.07 -2.61 4.61
C GLN A 59 -14.72 -3.24 4.95
N TYR A 60 -13.68 -2.93 4.17
CA TYR A 60 -12.34 -3.45 4.43
C TYR A 60 -11.72 -2.89 5.71
N SER A 61 -11.94 -1.63 6.03
CA SER A 61 -11.49 -1.02 7.30
C SER A 61 -12.09 -1.69 8.53
N LYS A 62 -13.29 -2.27 8.42
CA LYS A 62 -13.90 -3.07 9.51
C LYS A 62 -13.35 -4.49 9.61
N GLN A 63 -12.90 -5.07 8.50
CA GLN A 63 -12.39 -6.45 8.43
C GLN A 63 -10.88 -6.53 8.66
N VAL A 64 -10.15 -5.48 8.29
CA VAL A 64 -8.69 -5.40 8.35
C VAL A 64 -8.31 -4.44 9.45
N ALA A 65 -7.69 -4.95 10.51
CA ALA A 65 -7.11 -4.12 11.55
C ALA A 65 -5.91 -3.35 10.97
N ILE A 66 -5.97 -2.01 11.04
CA ILE A 66 -4.90 -1.13 10.56
C ILE A 66 -3.86 -1.01 11.67
N ASP A 67 -2.73 -1.68 11.48
CA ASP A 67 -1.61 -1.65 12.42
C ASP A 67 -0.41 -0.90 11.83
N TRP A 68 -0.21 0.34 12.29
CA TRP A 68 0.83 1.22 11.77
C TRP A 68 2.25 0.72 12.05
N GLU A 69 2.45 -0.04 13.13
CA GLU A 69 3.75 -0.62 13.47
C GLU A 69 4.12 -1.70 12.46
N THR A 70 3.16 -2.55 12.13
CA THR A 70 3.30 -3.63 11.15
C THR A 70 3.52 -3.08 9.74
N ILE A 71 2.76 -2.05 9.36
CA ILE A 71 2.92 -1.36 8.07
C ILE A 71 4.32 -0.76 7.96
N SER A 72 4.80 -0.10 9.02
CA SER A 72 6.15 0.51 9.02
C SER A 72 7.23 -0.54 8.78
N LYS A 73 7.17 -1.67 9.51
CA LYS A 73 8.12 -2.80 9.34
C LYS A 73 8.07 -3.41 7.93
N LYS A 74 6.88 -3.64 7.38
CA LYS A 74 6.71 -4.13 5.99
C LYS A 74 7.30 -3.17 4.95
N LYS A 75 7.16 -1.86 5.20
CA LYS A 75 7.65 -0.81 4.31
C LYS A 75 9.18 -0.70 4.30
N GLU A 76 9.81 -0.97 5.44
CA GLU A 76 11.27 -1.07 5.58
C GLU A 76 11.79 -2.24 4.73
N LEU A 77 11.17 -3.42 4.87
CA LEU A 77 11.53 -4.64 4.11
C LEU A 77 11.36 -4.50 2.60
N GLU A 78 10.29 -3.84 2.14
CA GLU A 78 10.09 -3.55 0.70
C GLU A 78 11.11 -2.52 0.17
N ARG A 79 11.48 -1.52 0.99
CA ARG A 79 12.50 -0.52 0.61
C ARG A 79 13.88 -1.17 0.41
N GLU A 80 14.24 -2.11 1.27
CA GLU A 80 15.50 -2.86 1.17
C GLU A 80 15.52 -3.73 -0.10
N LYS A 81 14.42 -4.43 -0.41
CA LYS A 81 14.29 -5.21 -1.66
C LYS A 81 14.37 -4.35 -2.92
N GLU A 82 13.76 -3.16 -2.94
CA GLU A 82 13.87 -2.25 -4.08
C GLU A 82 15.31 -1.70 -4.26
N GLN A 83 16.02 -1.41 -3.18
CA GLN A 83 17.42 -0.94 -3.23
C GLN A 83 18.39 -2.02 -3.74
N GLN A 84 18.13 -3.29 -3.44
CA GLN A 84 18.90 -4.40 -4.01
C GLN A 84 18.60 -4.65 -5.50
N SER A 85 17.36 -4.39 -5.96
CA SER A 85 17.02 -4.52 -7.38
C SER A 85 17.60 -3.40 -8.28
N SER A 86 17.77 -2.19 -7.73
CA SER A 86 18.28 -1.04 -8.47
C SER A 86 19.81 -0.97 -8.55
N SER A 87 20.52 -1.69 -7.69
CA SER A 87 21.99 -1.79 -7.72
C SER A 87 22.52 -2.83 -8.73
N SER A 88 21.67 -3.73 -9.22
CA SER A 88 22.07 -4.77 -10.19
C SER A 88 21.95 -4.34 -11.67
N SER A 89 21.34 -3.18 -11.98
CA SER A 89 21.15 -2.71 -13.36
C SER A 89 22.18 -1.67 -13.84
N ARG A 90 23.29 -1.48 -13.09
CA ARG A 90 24.35 -0.50 -13.45
C ARG A 90 25.68 -1.13 -13.88
N ARG A 91 25.66 -2.42 -14.27
CA ARG A 91 26.79 -3.08 -14.93
C ARG A 91 26.39 -3.47 -16.35
N LYS A 92 26.59 -2.57 -17.30
CA LYS A 92 26.97 -2.93 -18.66
C LYS A 92 27.79 -1.81 -19.28
#